data_AF-A0A429TK51-F1
#
_entry.id   AF-A0A429TK51-F1
#
_cell.length_a   1.000
_cell.length_b   1.000
_cell.length_c   1.000
_cell.angle_alpha   90.00
_cell.angle_beta   90.00
_cell.angle_gamma   90.00
#
_symmetry.space_group_name_H-M   'P 1'
#
loop_
_entity.id
_entity.type
_entity.pdbx_description
1 polymer ?
#
loop_
_entity_poly.entity_id
_entity_poly.type
_entity_poly.pdbx_seq_one_letter_code
_entity_poly.pdbx_strand_id
1 'polypeptide(L)'
;MAVFLWTMIPCMANRRQRLFVAGGPVAAFAALLAYCAKANWPLGEMLPVYCSLYVAVSLGMVGHRKALRAYMLDRAKDPTRPEDGTATPWILQMAFTLPVFLGASLWYVTGT
;
A
#
# COMPACT_ATOMS: atom_id res chain seq x y z
N MET A 1 8.59 3.79 -4.27
CA MET A 1 7.29 4.16 -4.87
C MET A 1 7.06 3.65 -6.28
N ALA A 2 8.06 3.73 -7.19
CA ALA A 2 7.90 3.24 -8.57
C ALA A 2 7.39 1.79 -8.65
N VAL A 3 7.91 0.90 -7.81
CA VAL A 3 7.47 -0.50 -7.71
C VAL A 3 5.98 -0.62 -7.38
N PHE A 4 5.48 0.13 -6.40
CA PHE A 4 4.06 0.13 -6.01
C PHE A 4 3.14 0.61 -7.14
N LEU A 5 3.52 1.71 -7.81
CA LEU A 5 2.73 2.21 -8.93
C LEU A 5 2.73 1.19 -10.09
N TRP A 6 3.87 0.57 -10.36
CA TRP A 6 3.98 -0.44 -11.41
C TRP A 6 3.19 -1.71 -11.11
N THR A 7 3.09 -2.14 -9.85
CA THR A 7 2.28 -3.30 -9.46
C THR A 7 0.79 -2.99 -9.46
N MET A 8 0.39 -1.80 -8.98
CA MET A 8 -1.03 -1.48 -8.74
C MET A 8 -1.75 -0.87 -9.95
N ILE A 9 -1.13 0.03 -10.71
CA ILE A 9 -1.77 0.74 -11.82
C ILE A 9 -2.37 -0.22 -12.88
N PRO A 10 -1.67 -1.29 -13.31
CA PRO A 10 -2.21 -2.23 -14.30
C PRO A 10 -3.46 -2.99 -13.81
N CYS A 11 -3.65 -3.07 -12.50
CA CYS A 11 -4.78 -3.75 -11.87
C CYS A 11 -6.04 -2.87 -11.78
N MET A 12 -5.92 -1.56 -12.04
CA MET A 12 -7.05 -0.63 -11.96
C MET A 12 -7.87 -0.65 -13.26
N ALA A 13 -9.20 -0.70 -13.12
CA ALA A 13 -10.13 -0.71 -14.24
C ALA A 13 -10.18 0.65 -14.94
N ASN A 14 -10.36 1.73 -14.17
CA ASN A 14 -10.70 3.06 -14.71
C ASN A 14 -9.67 4.14 -14.32
N ARG A 15 -9.66 5.26 -15.06
CA ARG A 15 -8.74 6.40 -14.82
C ARG A 15 -8.87 6.97 -13.41
N ARG A 16 -10.08 7.04 -12.85
CA ARG A 16 -10.33 7.51 -11.48
C ARG A 16 -9.64 6.63 -10.43
N GLN A 17 -9.72 5.30 -10.57
CA GLN A 17 -9.04 4.37 -9.66
C GLN A 17 -7.51 4.50 -9.76
N ARG A 18 -6.97 4.68 -10.98
CA ARG A 18 -5.54 4.93 -11.19
C ARG A 18 -5.07 6.21 -10.49
N LEU A 19 -5.83 7.29 -10.61
CA LEU A 19 -5.52 8.56 -9.94
C LEU A 19 -5.58 8.42 -8.41
N PHE A 20 -6.60 7.74 -7.89
CA PHE A 20 -6.74 7.51 -6.46
C PHE A 20 -5.56 6.70 -5.89
N VAL A 21 -5.18 5.60 -6.57
CA VAL A 21 -4.04 4.77 -6.18
C VAL A 21 -2.72 5.52 -6.30
N ALA A 22 -2.55 6.35 -7.33
CA ALA A 22 -1.35 7.18 -7.49
C ALA A 22 -1.24 8.27 -6.41
N GLY A 23 -2.37 8.78 -5.92
CA GLY A 23 -2.42 9.76 -4.83
C GLY A 23 -2.11 9.16 -3.45
N GLY A 24 -2.37 7.87 -3.24
CA GLY A 24 -2.16 7.18 -1.96
C GLY A 24 -0.74 7.39 -1.37
N PRO A 25 0.34 7.12 -2.12
CA PRO A 25 1.71 7.40 -1.69
C PRO A 25 1.95 8.83 -1.22
N VAL A 26 1.44 9.80 -1.98
CA VAL A 26 1.63 11.23 -1.69
C VAL A 26 0.88 11.63 -0.43
N ALA A 27 -0.37 11.18 -0.28
CA ALA A 27 -1.19 11.46 0.90
C ALA A 27 -0.57 10.85 2.17
N ALA A 28 -0.09 9.61 2.10
CA ALA A 28 0.58 8.97 3.22
C ALA A 28 1.92 9.64 3.58
N PHE A 29 2.67 10.10 2.58
CA PHE A 29 3.91 10.85 2.85
C PHE A 29 3.63 12.20 3.49
N ALA A 30 2.59 12.92 3.04
CA ALA A 30 2.16 14.16 3.67
C ALA A 30 1.71 13.94 5.14
N ALA A 31 0.98 12.85 5.41
CA ALA A 31 0.60 12.46 6.76
C ALA A 31 1.83 12.15 7.63
N LEU A 32 2.83 11.47 7.06
CA LEU A 32 4.10 11.19 7.73
C LEU A 32 4.86 12.48 8.05
N LEU A 33 4.95 13.41 7.10
CA LEU A 33 5.59 14.71 7.32
C LEU A 33 4.92 15.48 8.47
N ALA A 34 3.57 15.50 8.48
CA ALA A 34 2.82 16.13 9.56
C ALA A 34 3.06 15.45 10.91
N TYR A 35 3.14 14.11 10.93
CA TYR A 35 3.46 13.36 12.13
C TYR A 35 4.88 13.64 12.63
N CYS A 36 5.89 13.60 11.75
CA CYS A 36 7.28 13.93 12.10
C CYS A 36 7.41 15.36 12.62
N ALA A 37 6.73 16.32 12.00
CA ALA A 37 6.71 17.71 12.45
C ALA A 37 6.06 17.86 13.84
N LYS A 38 5.00 17.11 14.13
CA LYS A 38 4.30 17.14 15.42
C LYS A 38 5.07 16.42 16.53
N ALA A 39 5.62 15.25 16.22
CA ALA A 39 6.34 14.39 17.17
C ALA A 39 7.83 14.77 17.33
N ASN A 40 8.30 15.75 16.54
CA ASN A 40 9.69 16.17 16.47
C ASN A 40 10.65 15.00 16.17
N TRP A 41 10.17 14.05 15.36
CA TRP A 41 10.92 12.85 14.96
C TRP A 41 11.65 13.10 13.65
N PRO A 42 12.92 12.66 13.53
CA PRO A 42 13.71 12.86 12.33
C PRO A 42 13.10 12.09 11.15
N LEU A 43 12.81 12.83 10.07
CA LEU A 43 12.23 12.26 8.86
C LEU A 43 13.11 11.15 8.25
N GLY A 44 14.43 11.25 8.42
CA GLY A 44 15.40 10.27 7.93
C GLY A 44 15.18 8.87 8.51
N GLU A 45 14.82 8.76 9.79
CA GLU A 45 14.53 7.49 10.46
C GLU A 45 13.18 6.90 10.02
N MET A 46 12.25 7.75 9.61
CA MET A 46 10.92 7.33 9.17
C MET A 46 10.82 6.97 7.69
N LEU A 47 11.76 7.44 6.87
CA LEU A 47 11.82 7.13 5.44
C LEU A 47 11.90 5.63 5.14
N PRO A 48 12.75 4.84 5.83
CA PRO A 48 12.81 3.39 5.65
C PRO A 48 11.48 2.70 5.94
N VAL A 49 10.78 3.11 7.00
CA VAL A 49 9.47 2.56 7.39
C VAL A 49 8.41 2.90 6.33
N TYR A 50 8.40 4.15 5.85
CA TYR A 50 7.53 4.55 4.75
C TYR A 50 7.81 3.72 3.49
N CYS A 51 9.07 3.58 3.08
CA CYS A 51 9.44 2.81 1.90
C CYS A 51 9.10 1.32 2.04
N SER A 52 9.37 0.72 3.20
CA SER A 52 9.12 -0.70 3.48
C SER A 52 7.63 -1.04 3.36
N LEU A 53 6.74 -0.15 3.80
CA LEU A 53 5.29 -0.32 3.65
C LEU A 53 4.88 -0.51 2.20
N TYR A 54 5.36 0.32 1.27
CA TYR A 54 5.00 0.18 -0.14
C TYR A 54 5.64 -1.02 -0.82
N VAL A 55 6.83 -1.44 -0.37
CA VAL A 55 7.45 -2.69 -0.83
C VAL A 55 6.63 -3.89 -0.34
N ALA A 56 6.24 -3.90 0.93
CA ALA A 56 5.40 -4.93 1.53
C ALA A 56 4.07 -5.07 0.80
N VAL A 57 3.38 -3.95 0.57
CA VAL A 57 2.12 -3.92 -0.19
C VAL A 57 2.34 -4.42 -1.62
N SER A 58 3.41 -3.98 -2.29
CA SER A 58 3.72 -4.45 -3.64
C SER A 58 3.95 -5.95 -3.68
N LEU A 59 4.67 -6.50 -2.69
CA LEU A 59 4.99 -7.92 -2.59
C LEU A 59 3.74 -8.74 -2.25
N GLY A 60 2.88 -8.26 -1.37
CA GLY A 60 1.58 -8.86 -1.06
C GLY A 60 0.65 -8.96 -2.27
N MET A 61 0.86 -8.11 -3.28
CA MET A 61 0.10 -8.10 -4.52
C MET A 61 0.71 -8.95 -5.64
N VAL A 62 1.97 -9.39 -5.50
CA VAL A 62 2.61 -10.26 -6.50
C VAL A 62 1.87 -11.60 -6.52
N GLY A 63 1.46 -12.04 -7.71
CA GLY A 63 0.66 -13.26 -7.91
C GLY A 63 -0.85 -13.02 -7.93
N HIS A 64 -1.36 -11.92 -7.36
CA HIS A 64 -2.79 -11.64 -7.24
C HIS A 64 -3.33 -10.56 -8.18
N ARG A 65 -2.53 -10.11 -9.16
CA ARG A 65 -2.90 -9.03 -10.09
C ARG A 65 -4.22 -9.29 -10.85
N LYS A 66 -4.46 -10.53 -11.29
CA LYS A 66 -5.70 -10.91 -12.00
C LYS A 66 -6.92 -10.81 -11.08
N ALA A 67 -6.80 -11.30 -9.84
CA ALA A 67 -7.86 -11.25 -8.84
C ALA A 67 -8.18 -9.81 -8.44
N LEU A 68 -7.15 -8.98 -8.21
CA LEU A 68 -7.35 -7.56 -7.93
C LEU A 68 -8.03 -6.85 -9.09
N ARG A 69 -7.62 -7.13 -10.33
CA ARG A 69 -8.24 -6.52 -11.51
C ARG A 69 -9.70 -6.91 -11.64
N ALA A 70 -10.04 -8.18 -11.42
CA ALA A 70 -11.43 -8.65 -11.44
C ALA A 70 -12.26 -7.92 -10.36
N TYR A 71 -11.72 -7.80 -9.15
CA TYR A 71 -12.35 -7.06 -8.06
C TYR A 71 -12.53 -5.56 -8.39
N MET A 72 -11.51 -4.91 -8.95
CA MET A 72 -11.59 -3.48 -9.32
C MET A 72 -12.56 -3.23 -10.47
N LEU A 73 -12.74 -4.20 -11.37
CA LEU A 73 -13.77 -4.18 -12.41
C LEU A 73 -15.17 -4.35 -11.83
N ASP A 74 -15.35 -5.23 -10.84
CA ASP A 74 -16.63 -5.42 -10.14
C ASP A 74 -17.02 -4.14 -9.37
N ARG A 75 -16.08 -3.57 -8.62
CA ARG A 75 -16.23 -2.28 -7.93
C ARG A 75 -16.52 -1.10 -8.86
N ALA A 76 -16.05 -1.17 -10.10
CA ALA A 76 -16.37 -0.15 -11.10
C ALA A 76 -17.81 -0.25 -11.60
N LYS A 77 -18.42 -1.44 -11.55
CA LYS A 77 -19.81 -1.68 -11.93
C LYS A 77 -20.79 -1.36 -10.80
N ASP A 78 -20.44 -1.74 -9.57
CA ASP A 78 -21.23 -1.44 -8.38
C ASP A 78 -20.35 -0.85 -7.27
N PRO A 79 -20.20 0.49 -7.23
CA PRO A 79 -19.38 1.17 -6.24
C PRO A 79 -19.94 1.09 -4.81
N THR A 80 -21.24 0.87 -4.68
CA THR A 80 -21.98 0.92 -3.41
C THR A 80 -22.09 -0.43 -2.73
N ARG A 81 -21.80 -1.53 -3.44
CA ARG A 81 -21.87 -2.87 -2.89
C ARG A 81 -20.92 -3.01 -1.68
N PRO A 82 -21.41 -3.51 -0.52
CA PRO A 82 -20.55 -3.77 0.63
C PRO A 82 -19.49 -4.82 0.30
N GLU A 83 -18.35 -4.73 0.96
CA GLU A 83 -17.25 -5.66 0.72
C GLU A 83 -17.56 -7.03 1.33
N ASP A 84 -17.80 -8.03 0.48
CA ASP A 84 -17.86 -9.42 0.90
C ASP A 84 -16.42 -9.87 1.21
N GLY A 85 -15.98 -9.71 2.47
CA GLY A 85 -14.59 -9.87 2.96
C GLY A 85 -13.93 -11.24 2.74
N THR A 86 -14.54 -12.12 1.96
CA THR A 86 -14.06 -13.47 1.58
C THR A 86 -13.31 -13.49 0.25
N ALA A 87 -13.31 -12.40 -0.54
CA ALA A 87 -12.90 -12.43 -1.95
C ALA A 87 -11.49 -11.88 -2.27
N THR A 88 -10.62 -11.66 -1.28
CA THR A 88 -9.39 -10.89 -1.48
C THR A 88 -8.14 -11.65 -1.02
N PRO A 89 -7.64 -12.65 -1.79
CA PRO A 89 -6.47 -13.45 -1.41
C PRO A 89 -5.19 -12.62 -1.19
N TRP A 90 -5.10 -11.42 -1.79
CA TRP A 90 -4.02 -10.48 -1.53
C TRP A 90 -4.02 -9.90 -0.10
N ILE A 91 -5.17 -9.81 0.58
CA ILE A 91 -5.24 -9.32 1.97
C ILE A 91 -4.51 -10.29 2.90
N LEU A 92 -4.70 -11.60 2.69
CA LEU A 92 -4.01 -12.61 3.48
C LEU A 92 -2.50 -12.53 3.26
N GLN A 93 -2.04 -12.40 2.01
CA GLN A 93 -0.61 -12.24 1.72
C GLN A 93 -0.04 -10.94 2.31
N MET A 94 -0.80 -9.83 2.26
CA MET A 94 -0.44 -8.59 2.93
C MET A 94 -0.33 -8.72 4.44
N ALA A 95 -1.19 -9.51 5.07
CA ALA A 95 -1.16 -9.76 6.51
C ALA A 95 0.16 -10.41 6.97
N PHE A 96 0.88 -11.09 6.08
CA PHE A 96 2.22 -11.62 6.36
C PHE A 96 3.34 -10.68 5.91
N THR A 97 3.24 -10.07 4.72
CA THR A 97 4.30 -9.19 4.23
C THR A 97 4.42 -7.90 5.03
N LEU A 98 3.30 -7.32 5.49
CA LEU A 98 3.31 -6.06 6.23
C LEU A 98 4.07 -6.18 7.57
N PRO A 99 3.76 -7.14 8.47
CA PRO A 99 4.50 -7.27 9.73
C PRO A 99 5.99 -7.58 9.53
N VAL A 100 6.34 -8.40 8.53
CA VAL A 100 7.74 -8.76 8.26
C VAL A 100 8.54 -7.53 7.83
N PHE A 101 8.06 -6.77 6.85
CA PHE A 101 8.78 -5.61 6.32
C PHE A 101 8.74 -4.42 7.28
N LEU A 102 7.61 -4.18 7.95
CA LEU A 102 7.52 -3.13 8.96
C LEU A 102 8.41 -3.47 10.16
N GLY A 103 8.34 -4.70 10.66
CA GLY A 103 9.18 -5.18 11.75
C GLY A 103 10.66 -5.10 11.43
N ALA A 104 11.07 -5.52 10.22
CA ALA A 104 12.45 -5.37 9.77
C ALA A 104 12.90 -3.91 9.67
N SER A 105 12.04 -3.02 9.15
CA SER A 105 12.37 -1.60 9.05
C SER A 105 12.42 -0.90 10.40
N LEU A 106 11.53 -1.26 11.34
CA LEU A 106 11.55 -0.74 12.70
C LEU A 106 12.79 -1.24 13.44
N TRP A 107 13.14 -2.52 13.31
CA TRP A 107 14.37 -3.08 13.87
C TRP A 107 15.61 -2.36 13.34
N TYR A 108 15.68 -2.11 12.03
CA TYR A 108 16.76 -1.35 11.41
C TYR A 108 16.90 0.06 11.99
N VAL A 109 15.79 0.78 12.16
CA VAL A 109 15.78 2.14 12.71
C VAL A 109 16.12 2.17 14.20
N THR A 110 15.68 1.18 14.99
CA THR A 110 16.01 1.09 16.43
C THR A 110 17.41 0.54 16.70
N GLY A 111 18.01 -0.13 15.73
CA GLY A 111 19.33 -0.77 15.84
C GLY A 111 20.49 0.10 15.35
N THR A 112 20.19 1.24 14.73
CA THR A 112 21.14 2.30 14.32
C THR A 112 21.13 3.45 15.32
#